data_AF-A0A662QRM7-F1
#
_entry.id   AF-A0A662QRM7-F1
#
_cell.length_a   1.000
_cell.length_b   1.000
_cell.length_c   1.000
_cell.angle_alpha   90.00
_cell.angle_beta   90.00
_cell.angle_gamma   90.00
#
_symmetry.space_group_name_H-M   'P 1'
#
loop_
_entity.id
_entity.type
_entity.pdbx_description
1 polymer ?
#
loop_
_entity_poly.entity_id
_entity_poly.type
_entity_poly.pdbx_seq_one_letter_code
_entity_poly.pdbx_strand_id
1 'polypeptide(L)'
;MLFVNRYTLSPINNTNEYLFDACDICSMESMKSVVVGDEFFVAGFLYGGFGKGVVVRDRKDVKGKMDKIIDEGDVGLIVVSKVLVADEMQYINKIKCDASKPLVVEVGALK
;
A
#
# COMPACT_ATOMS: atom_id res chain seq x y z
N MET A 1 -8.21 10.76 -20.98
CA MET A 1 -7.46 12.03 -21.03
C MET A 1 -6.03 11.69 -20.65
N LEU A 2 -5.09 11.74 -21.60
CA LEU A 2 -3.68 11.38 -21.40
C LEU A 2 -2.95 12.59 -20.80
N PHE A 3 -2.49 12.50 -19.56
CA PHE A 3 -1.60 13.50 -18.98
C PHE A 3 -0.17 13.21 -19.43
N VAL A 4 0.28 13.93 -20.45
CA VAL A 4 1.69 14.00 -20.83
C VAL A 4 2.35 15.02 -19.90
N ASN A 5 3.08 14.54 -18.89
CA ASN A 5 3.82 15.42 -17.99
C ASN A 5 5.06 15.97 -18.71
N ARG A 6 5.02 17.24 -19.11
CA ARG A 6 6.20 17.99 -19.58
C ARG A 6 7.00 18.43 -18.35
N TYR A 7 8.12 17.77 -18.10
CA TYR A 7 9.10 18.25 -17.12
C TYR A 7 9.79 19.50 -17.65
N THR A 8 9.59 20.66 -17.01
CA THR A 8 10.38 21.87 -17.27
C THR A 8 11.65 21.82 -16.45
N LEU A 9 12.75 21.38 -17.06
CA LEU A 9 14.09 21.44 -16.46
C LEU A 9 14.64 22.86 -16.61
N SER A 10 14.91 23.55 -15.52
CA SER A 10 15.63 24.83 -15.53
C SER A 10 17.11 24.57 -15.23
N PRO A 11 18.05 24.90 -16.14
CA PRO A 11 19.46 24.64 -15.92
C PRO A 11 20.05 25.65 -14.94
N ILE A 12 20.80 25.16 -13.95
CA ILE A 12 21.65 25.99 -13.10
C ILE A 12 23.09 25.77 -13.57
N ASN A 13 23.65 26.77 -14.24
CA ASN A 13 25.07 26.95 -14.52
C ASN A 13 25.86 25.70 -14.99
N ASN A 14 25.91 25.43 -16.31
CA ASN A 14 26.97 24.70 -17.03
C ASN A 14 27.63 23.44 -16.44
N THR A 15 27.03 22.82 -15.43
CA THR A 15 27.28 21.50 -14.88
C THR A 15 25.96 20.77 -14.88
N ASN A 16 25.98 19.45 -15.14
CA ASN A 16 24.78 18.61 -15.21
C ASN A 16 24.15 18.40 -13.81
N GLU A 17 23.91 19.47 -13.07
CA GLU A 17 23.27 19.45 -11.75
C GLU A 17 21.85 20.00 -11.89
N TYR A 18 20.88 19.10 -11.77
CA TYR A 18 19.46 19.45 -11.76
C TYR A 18 19.00 19.53 -10.31
N LEU A 19 18.66 20.74 -9.85
CA LEU A 19 17.96 20.92 -8.58
C LEU A 19 16.50 20.53 -8.81
N PHE A 20 16.09 19.42 -8.21
CA PHE A 20 14.68 19.17 -7.95
C PHE A 20 14.24 20.20 -6.90
N ASP A 21 13.32 21.09 -7.26
CA ASP A 21 12.70 21.99 -6.30
C ASP A 21 12.04 21.15 -5.20
N ALA A 22 12.44 21.37 -3.95
CA ALA A 22 11.96 20.63 -2.78
C ALA A 22 10.42 20.72 -2.60
N CYS A 23 9.76 21.65 -3.29
CA CYS A 23 8.30 21.78 -3.30
C CYS A 23 7.59 20.64 -4.06
N ASP A 24 8.20 20.03 -5.08
CA ASP A 24 7.51 19.02 -5.90
C ASP A 24 7.57 17.61 -5.29
N ILE A 25 8.54 17.34 -4.40
CA ILE A 25 8.58 16.07 -3.65
C ILE A 25 7.47 16.04 -2.58
N CYS A 26 6.99 17.21 -2.13
CA CYS A 26 5.95 17.31 -1.11
C CYS A 26 4.52 17.06 -1.61
N SER A 27 4.30 16.93 -2.93
CA SER A 27 2.96 16.67 -3.51
C SER A 27 2.77 15.24 -4.05
N MET A 28 3.71 14.34 -3.80
CA MET A 28 3.37 12.91 -3.83
C MET A 28 2.55 12.63 -2.57
N GLU A 29 1.23 12.60 -2.69
CA GLU A 29 0.41 11.91 -1.68
C GLU A 29 1.03 10.53 -1.48
N SER A 30 1.72 10.35 -0.34
CA SER A 30 2.43 9.11 -0.06
C SER A 30 1.37 8.01 0.00
N MET A 31 1.27 7.18 -1.04
CA MET A 31 0.32 6.07 -1.04
C MET A 31 0.52 5.27 0.24
N LYS A 32 -0.53 5.18 1.07
CA LYS A 32 -0.41 4.52 2.37
C LYS A 32 -0.29 3.02 2.15
N SER A 33 0.66 2.41 2.84
CA SER A 33 0.81 0.96 2.90
C SER A 33 0.26 0.44 4.23
N VAL A 34 -0.57 -0.59 4.13
CA VAL A 34 -1.21 -1.23 5.29
C VAL A 34 -0.82 -2.70 5.32
N VAL A 35 -0.45 -3.20 6.49
CA VAL A 35 -0.23 -4.63 6.73
C VAL A 35 -1.36 -5.20 7.60
N VAL A 36 -1.91 -6.34 7.20
CA VAL A 36 -3.00 -7.05 7.88
C VAL A 36 -2.58 -8.48 8.20
N GLY A 37 -2.62 -8.86 9.48
CA GLY A 37 -2.20 -10.20 9.89
C GLY A 37 -2.29 -10.43 11.39
N ASP A 38 -1.69 -11.53 11.84
CA ASP A 38 -1.46 -11.77 13.26
C ASP A 38 -0.41 -10.79 13.83
N GLU A 39 -0.26 -10.79 15.16
CA GLU A 39 0.63 -9.87 15.88
C GLU A 39 2.09 -9.97 15.42
N PHE A 40 2.60 -11.18 15.18
CA PHE A 40 3.99 -11.39 14.76
C PHE A 40 4.21 -10.93 13.33
N PHE A 41 3.28 -11.27 12.43
CA PHE A 41 3.31 -10.83 11.06
C PHE A 41 3.32 -9.30 10.96
N VAL A 42 2.35 -8.64 11.61
CA VAL A 42 2.23 -7.18 11.60
C VAL A 42 3.48 -6.53 12.20
N ALA A 43 3.99 -7.03 13.33
CA ALA A 43 5.19 -6.49 13.95
C ALA A 43 6.39 -6.53 12.99
N GLY A 44 6.60 -7.65 12.28
CA GLY A 44 7.71 -7.79 11.32
C GLY A 44 7.70 -6.72 10.22
N PHE A 45 6.52 -6.44 9.66
CA PHE A 45 6.37 -5.41 8.62
C PHE A 45 6.51 -3.99 9.17
N LEU A 46 6.00 -3.74 10.39
CA LEU A 46 6.18 -2.45 11.05
C LEU A 46 7.67 -2.15 11.32
N TYR A 47 8.44 -3.15 11.78
CA TYR A 47 9.91 -3.01 11.89
C TYR A 47 10.60 -2.78 10.54
N GLY A 48 10.03 -3.31 9.46
CA GLY A 48 10.48 -3.10 8.09
C GLY A 48 10.10 -1.75 7.47
N GLY A 49 9.44 -0.85 8.23
CA GLY A 49 9.08 0.49 7.77
C GLY A 49 7.70 0.60 7.11
N PHE A 50 6.80 -0.38 7.28
CA PHE A 50 5.41 -0.21 6.88
C PHE A 50 4.69 0.85 7.74
N GLY A 51 3.84 1.66 7.11
CA GLY A 51 3.22 2.80 7.76
C GLY A 51 2.13 2.44 8.78
N LYS A 52 1.26 1.48 8.46
CA LYS A 52 0.12 1.12 9.32
C LYS A 52 -0.03 -0.40 9.41
N GLY A 53 -0.25 -0.88 10.64
CA GLY A 53 -0.47 -2.30 10.94
C GLY A 53 -1.86 -2.54 11.53
N VAL A 54 -2.55 -3.55 11.03
CA VAL A 54 -3.86 -3.98 11.50
C VAL A 54 -3.79 -5.43 11.95
N VAL A 55 -3.81 -5.61 13.27
CA VAL A 55 -3.84 -6.94 13.88
C VAL A 55 -5.24 -7.52 13.79
N VAL A 56 -5.33 -8.75 13.32
CA VAL A 56 -6.56 -9.54 13.26
C VAL A 56 -6.35 -10.84 14.02
N ARG A 57 -7.15 -11.05 15.06
CA ARG A 57 -7.09 -12.25 15.92
C ARG A 57 -8.09 -13.33 15.50
N ASP A 58 -9.23 -12.94 14.95
CA ASP A 58 -10.24 -13.85 14.41
C ASP A 58 -10.33 -13.69 12.89
N ARG A 59 -10.27 -14.80 12.16
CA ARG A 59 -10.38 -14.82 10.69
C ARG A 59 -11.71 -14.26 10.19
N LYS A 60 -12.77 -14.35 10.98
CA LYS A 60 -14.09 -13.80 10.62
C LYS A 60 -14.09 -12.26 10.55
N ASP A 61 -13.17 -11.62 11.25
CA ASP A 61 -13.06 -10.15 11.28
C ASP A 61 -12.28 -9.58 10.09
N VAL A 62 -11.59 -10.43 9.32
CA VAL A 62 -10.71 -10.00 8.21
C VAL A 62 -11.46 -9.13 7.22
N LYS A 63 -12.63 -9.58 6.77
CA LYS A 63 -13.44 -8.85 5.80
C LYS A 63 -13.83 -7.46 6.33
N GLY A 64 -14.34 -7.39 7.56
CA GLY A 64 -14.76 -6.11 8.15
C GLY A 64 -13.59 -5.15 8.41
N LYS A 65 -12.38 -5.66 8.63
CA LYS A 65 -11.17 -4.85 8.73
C LYS A 65 -10.69 -4.36 7.36
N MET A 66 -10.72 -5.23 6.35
CA MET A 66 -10.35 -4.91 4.97
C MET A 66 -11.29 -3.86 4.36
N ASP A 67 -12.60 -4.01 4.54
CA ASP A 67 -13.60 -3.04 4.04
C ASP A 67 -13.31 -1.64 4.61
N LYS A 68 -13.04 -1.53 5.92
CA LYS A 68 -12.66 -0.25 6.56
C LYS A 68 -11.39 0.36 5.97
N ILE A 69 -10.38 -0.46 5.68
CA ILE A 69 -9.10 0.01 5.10
C ILE A 69 -9.32 0.51 3.67
N ILE A 70 -10.17 -0.16 2.90
CA ILE A 70 -10.49 0.23 1.52
C ILE A 70 -11.32 1.52 1.51
N ASP A 71 -12.28 1.64 2.43
CA ASP A 71 -13.14 2.82 2.56
C ASP A 71 -12.39 4.10 2.99
N GLU A 72 -11.22 3.97 3.62
CA GLU A 72 -10.33 5.12 3.92
C GLU A 72 -9.83 5.83 2.64
N GLY A 73 -9.82 5.14 1.48
CA GLY A 73 -9.64 5.75 0.16
C GLY A 73 -8.22 6.25 -0.19
N ASP A 74 -7.30 6.25 0.77
CA ASP A 74 -5.92 6.74 0.63
C ASP A 74 -4.85 5.62 0.69
N VAL A 75 -5.31 4.37 0.72
CA VAL A 75 -4.46 3.18 0.77
C VAL A 75 -4.17 2.69 -0.63
N GLY A 76 -2.89 2.63 -1.00
CA GLY A 76 -2.44 2.12 -2.29
C GLY A 76 -2.03 0.65 -2.26
N LEU A 77 -1.56 0.17 -1.11
CA LEU A 77 -1.04 -1.20 -0.93
C LEU A 77 -1.55 -1.81 0.37
N ILE A 78 -2.10 -3.02 0.27
CA ILE A 78 -2.45 -3.87 1.41
C ILE A 78 -1.64 -5.17 1.34
N VAL A 79 -0.81 -5.40 2.33
CA VAL A 79 -0.10 -6.66 2.53
C VAL A 79 -0.89 -7.49 3.54
N VAL A 80 -1.24 -8.72 3.18
CA VAL A 80 -2.05 -9.59 4.04
C VAL A 80 -1.41 -10.95 4.25
N SER A 81 -1.48 -11.46 5.48
CA SER A 81 -1.03 -12.81 5.80
C SER A 81 -1.89 -13.85 5.07
N LYS A 82 -1.26 -14.68 4.22
CA LYS A 82 -1.93 -15.72 3.42
C LYS A 82 -2.70 -16.71 4.29
N VAL A 83 -2.21 -16.99 5.50
CA VAL A 83 -2.86 -17.92 6.45
C VAL A 83 -4.17 -17.34 6.97
N LEU A 84 -4.24 -16.01 7.09
CA LEU A 84 -5.38 -15.28 7.62
C LEU A 84 -6.53 -15.19 6.60
N VAL A 85 -6.20 -15.04 5.30
CA VAL A 85 -7.19 -14.89 4.21
C VAL A 85 -7.57 -16.17 3.50
N ALA A 86 -7.03 -17.32 3.93
CA ALA A 86 -7.27 -18.60 3.26
C ALA A 86 -8.77 -18.95 3.10
N ASP A 87 -9.58 -18.56 4.09
CA ASP A 87 -11.02 -18.83 4.11
C ASP A 87 -11.83 -17.79 3.30
N GLU A 88 -11.22 -16.64 2.97
CA GLU A 88 -11.86 -15.47 2.33
C GLU A 88 -11.29 -15.18 0.93
N MET A 89 -10.69 -16.18 0.28
CA MET A 89 -10.03 -16.02 -1.03
C MET A 89 -10.97 -15.46 -2.11
N GLN A 90 -12.26 -15.81 -2.07
CA GLN A 90 -13.24 -15.27 -3.01
C GLN A 90 -13.41 -13.75 -2.86
N TYR A 91 -13.36 -13.24 -1.64
CA TYR A 91 -13.45 -11.81 -1.36
C TYR A 91 -12.17 -11.08 -1.79
N ILE A 92 -11.00 -11.61 -1.49
CA ILE A 92 -9.71 -11.04 -1.90
C ILE A 92 -9.61 -10.96 -3.43
N ASN A 93 -10.03 -12.01 -4.15
CA ASN A 93 -10.02 -12.01 -5.61
C ASN A 93 -10.97 -10.95 -6.20
N LYS A 94 -12.13 -10.70 -5.57
CA LYS A 94 -13.03 -9.62 -6.00
C LYS A 94 -12.40 -8.24 -5.86
N ILE A 95 -11.61 -8.02 -4.81
CA ILE A 95 -10.89 -6.75 -4.61
C ILE A 95 -9.80 -6.59 -5.67
N LYS A 96 -9.01 -7.64 -5.92
CA LYS A 96 -7.92 -7.62 -6.91
C LYS A 96 -8.37 -7.33 -8.33
N CYS A 97 -9.61 -7.68 -8.69
CA CYS A 97 -10.16 -7.43 -10.02
C CYS A 97 -10.61 -5.98 -10.24
N ASP A 98 -10.69 -5.16 -9.19
CA ASP A 98 -11.15 -3.78 -9.27
C ASP A 98 -9.97 -2.81 -9.27
N ALA A 99 -9.69 -2.20 -10.42
CA ALA A 99 -8.56 -1.29 -10.60
C ALA A 99 -8.68 0.02 -9.79
N SER A 100 -9.86 0.31 -9.23
CA SER A 100 -10.06 1.46 -8.33
C SER A 100 -9.70 1.17 -6.86
N LYS A 101 -9.38 -0.09 -6.54
CA LYS A 101 -9.06 -0.55 -5.18
C LYS A 101 -7.55 -0.70 -4.94
N PRO A 102 -7.11 -0.70 -3.67
CA PRO A 102 -5.71 -0.94 -3.31
C PRO A 102 -5.18 -2.26 -3.87
N LEU A 103 -3.88 -2.30 -4.19
CA LEU A 103 -3.18 -3.52 -4.52
C LEU A 103 -3.11 -4.44 -3.29
N VAL A 104 -3.67 -5.64 -3.39
CA VAL A 104 -3.62 -6.62 -2.30
C VAL A 104 -2.57 -7.70 -2.58
N VAL A 105 -1.56 -7.79 -1.71
CA VAL A 105 -0.48 -8.79 -1.80
C VAL A 105 -0.61 -9.79 -0.66
N GLU A 106 -0.70 -11.07 -1.01
CA GLU A 106 -0.72 -12.17 -0.04
C GLU A 106 0.70 -12.65 0.25
N VAL A 107 1.10 -12.65 1.51
CA VAL A 107 2.42 -13.12 1.94
C VAL A 107 2.25 -14.36 2.80
N GLY A 108 2.86 -15.46 2.39
CA GLY A 108 2.96 -16.67 3.21
C GLY A 108 4.11 -16.55 4.20
N ALA A 109 4.00 -17.22 5.35
CA ALA A 109 5.17 -17.47 6.19
C ALA A 109 6.17 -18.32 5.40
N LEU A 110 7.45 -17.93 5.42
CA LEU A 110 8.54 -18.78 4.95
C LEU A 110 8.52 -20.07 5.79
N LYS A 111 8.43 -21.21 5.11
CA LYS A 111 8.54 -22.54 5.74
C LYS A 111 9.97 -22.83 6.14
#